data_AF-A0A534PN03-F1
#
_entry.id   AF-A0A534PN03-F1
#
_cell.length_a   1.000
_cell.length_b   1.000
_cell.length_c   1.000
_cell.angle_alpha   90.00
_cell.angle_beta   90.00
_cell.angle_gamma   90.00
#
_symmetry.space_group_name_H-M   'P 1'
#
loop_
_entity.id
_entity.type
_entity.pdbx_description
1 polymer ?
#
loop_
_entity_poly.entity_id
_entity_poly.type
_entity_poly.pdbx_seq_one_letter_code
_entity_poly.pdbx_strand_id
1 'polypeptide(L)' 'MASITPEIVAAHGLSQDEYGSLRKVLGRDPNLVELGIFSAMWSEHCSYKSSRRFLKGLPTKGPRVLQGPGENAGVVD' A
#
# COMPACT_ATOMS: atom_id res chain seq x y z
N MET A 1 10.14 10.99 22.80
CA MET A 1 10.09 10.46 21.42
C MET A 1 10.04 11.65 20.47
N ALA A 2 10.80 11.64 19.37
CA ALA A 2 10.78 12.75 18.41
C ALA A 2 9.38 12.87 17.77
N SER A 3 8.85 14.09 17.71
CA SER A 3 7.60 14.39 17.01
C SER A 3 7.79 14.24 15.51
N ILE A 4 6.85 13.59 14.82
CA ILE A 4 6.86 13.48 13.36
C ILE A 4 6.52 14.84 12.74
N THR A 5 7.47 15.42 12.01
CA THR A 5 7.30 16.72 11.33
C THR A 5 6.96 16.52 9.85
N PRO A 6 6.42 17.54 9.16
CA PRO A 6 6.14 17.47 7.72
C PRO A 6 7.36 17.11 6.87
N GLU A 7 8.56 17.54 7.27
CA GLU A 7 9.82 17.23 6.59
C GLU A 7 10.18 15.75 6.73
N ILE A 8 9.95 15.15 7.91
CA ILE A 8 10.15 13.71 8.14
C ILE A 8 9.15 12.91 7.29
N VAL A 9 7.90 13.35 7.22
CA VAL A 9 6.86 12.72 6.37
C VAL A 9 7.27 12.74 4.90
N ALA A 10 7.72 13.89 4.40
CA ALA A 10 8.18 14.03 3.03
C ALA A 10 9.44 13.19 2.75
N ALA A 11 10.38 13.11 3.70
CA ALA A 11 11.57 12.25 3.61
C ALA A 11 11.21 10.75 3.53
N HIS A 12 10.05 10.36 4.08
CA HIS A 12 9.50 9.00 3.96
C HIS A 12 8.63 8.81 2.70
N GLY A 13 8.63 9.76 1.75
CA GLY A 13 7.91 9.63 0.49
C GLY A 13 6.38 9.58 0.63
N LEU A 14 5.85 10.00 1.78
CA LEU A 14 4.42 10.12 2.02
C LEU A 14 3.98 11.55 1.71
N SER A 15 2.85 11.69 1.03
CA SER A 15 2.14 12.96 0.93
C SER A 15 1.50 13.35 2.27
N GLN A 16 1.13 14.62 2.42
CA GLN A 16 0.40 15.08 3.60
C GLN A 16 -0.99 14.42 3.73
N ASP A 17 -1.61 14.07 2.60
CA ASP A 17 -2.89 13.36 2.57
C ASP A 17 -2.76 11.90 3.03
N GLU A 18 -1.69 11.22 2.61
CA GLU A 18 -1.34 9.89 3.10
C GLU A 18 -1.02 9.93 4.59
N TYR A 19 -0.26 10.91 5.07
CA TYR A 19 -0.01 11.09 6.50
C TYR A 19 -1.30 11.35 7.29
N GLY A 20 -2.21 12.19 6.77
CA GLY A 20 -3.53 12.39 7.36
C GLY A 20 -4.36 11.11 7.42
N SER A 21 -4.30 10.28 6.38
CA SER A 21 -4.97 8.97 6.33
C SER A 21 -4.36 7.99 7.33
N LEU A 22 -3.03 7.98 7.47
CA LEU A 22 -2.31 7.19 8.46
C LEU A 22 -2.77 7.53 9.89
N ARG A 23 -2.83 8.82 10.23
CA ARG A 23 -3.33 9.27 11.55
C ARG A 23 -4.76 8.83 11.81
N LYS A 24 -5.63 8.88 10.78
CA LYS A 24 -7.02 8.40 10.89
C LYS A 24 -7.09 6.89 11.14
N VAL A 25 -6.26 6.10 10.45
CA VAL A 25 -6.19 4.64 10.64
C VAL A 25 -5.67 4.27 12.03
N LEU A 26 -4.67 4.99 12.54
CA LEU A 26 -4.07 4.71 13.85
C LEU A 26 -4.85 5.32 15.03
N GLY A 27 -5.67 6.35 14.79
CA GLY A 27 -6.34 7.13 15.85
C GLY A 27 -5.41 7.99 16.70
N ARG A 28 -4.12 8.09 16.33
CA ARG A 28 -3.07 8.87 17.00
C ARG A 28 -1.94 9.20 16.02
N ASP A 29 -0.96 9.95 16.48
CA ASP A 29 0.27 10.16 15.71
C ASP A 29 1.11 8.87 15.66
N PRO A 30 1.68 8.53 14.49
CA PRO A 30 2.59 7.41 14.37
C PRO A 30 3.94 7.72 15.03
N ASN A 31 4.64 6.68 15.48
CA ASN A 31 6.08 6.79 15.75
C ASN A 31 6.89 6.61 14.46
N LEU A 32 8.22 6.78 14.54
CA LEU A 32 9.10 6.71 13.37
C LEU A 32 9.10 5.32 12.70
N VAL A 33 9.01 4.24 13.47
CA VAL A 33 8.97 2.87 12.95
C VAL A 33 7.67 2.64 12.19
N GLU A 34 6.54 3.05 12.77
CA GLU A 34 5.23 2.96 12.12
C GLU A 34 5.20 3.78 10.83
N LEU A 35 5.73 5.01 10.86
CA LEU A 35 5.85 5.85 9.66
C LEU A 35 6.65 5.14 8.56
N GLY A 36 7.77 4.51 8.91
CA GLY A 36 8.59 3.73 7.97
C GLY A 36 7.87 2.52 7.37
N ILE A 37 7.12 1.78 8.20
CA ILE A 37 6.31 0.64 7.71
C ILE A 37 5.25 1.12 6.71
N PHE A 38 4.51 2.17 7.05
CA PHE A 38 3.47 2.70 6.16
C PHE A 38 4.04 3.30 4.88
N SER A 39 5.19 3.97 4.94
CA SER A 39 5.93 4.44 3.78
C SER A 39 6.22 3.31 2.78
N ALA A 40 6.78 2.19 3.25
CA ALA A 40 7.08 1.05 2.40
C ALA A 40 5.81 0.40 1.84
N MET A 41 4.82 0.15 2.70
CA MET A 41 3.60 -0.56 2.31
C MET A 41 2.68 0.24 1.39
N TRP A 42 2.67 1.57 1.48
CA TRP A 42 1.86 2.45 0.63
C TRP A 42 2.61 3.01 -0.57
N SER A 43 3.88 2.62 -0.76
CA SER A 43 4.61 2.87 -1.99
C SER A 43 3.88 2.27 -3.20
N GLU A 44 4.11 2.81 -4.40
CA GLU A 44 3.52 2.25 -5.63
C GLU A 44 3.91 0.79 -5.84
N HIS A 45 5.16 0.44 -5.52
CA HIS A 45 5.70 -0.90 -5.68
C HIS A 45 4.90 -1.96 -4.91
N CYS A 46 4.55 -1.68 -3.65
CA CYS A 46 3.81 -2.63 -2.81
C CYS A 46 2.29 -2.51 -3.00
N SER A 47 1.77 -1.29 -3.16
CA SER A 47 0.33 -1.05 -3.13
C SER A 47 -0.36 -1.14 -4.48
N TYR A 48 0.40 -1.02 -5.58
CA TYR A 48 -0.13 -0.90 -6.94
C TYR A 48 -1.17 0.22 -7.07
N LYS A 49 -1.08 1.30 -6.27
CA LYS A 49 -2.16 2.28 -6.10
C LYS A 49 -2.58 2.97 -7.39
N SER A 50 -1.66 3.19 -8.34
CA SER A 50 -1.99 3.74 -9.66
C SER A 50 -2.52 2.69 -10.65
N SER A 51 -1.99 1.47 -10.60
CA SER A 51 -2.21 0.42 -11.60
C SER A 51 -3.39 -0.49 -11.28
N ARG A 52 -3.72 -0.70 -10.00
CA ARG A 52 -4.77 -1.61 -9.52
C ARG A 52 -6.12 -1.39 -10.19
N ARG A 53 -6.49 -0.14 -10.49
CA ARG A 53 -7.78 0.16 -11.14
C ARG A 53 -7.88 -0.41 -12.56
N PHE A 54 -6.76 -0.45 -13.27
CA PHE A 54 -6.71 -0.95 -14.65
C PHE A 54 -6.62 -2.48 -14.67
N LEU A 55 -5.81 -3.06 -13.77
CA LEU A 55 -5.64 -4.51 -13.65
C LEU A 55 -6.95 -5.24 -13.34
N LYS A 56 -7.88 -4.59 -12.63
CA LYS A 56 -9.22 -5.14 -12.37
C LYS A 56 -10.06 -5.42 -13.63
N GLY A 57 -9.72 -4.83 -14.76
CA GLY A 57 -10.44 -5.04 -16.03
C GLY A 57 -10.01 -6.28 -16.79
N LEU A 58 -8.92 -6.96 -16.38
CA LEU A 58 -8.41 -8.14 -17.08
C LEU A 58 -9.28 -9.37 -16.76
N PRO A 59 -9.49 -10.29 -17.72
CA PRO A 59 -10.15 -11.56 -17.45
C PRO A 59 -9.27 -12.44 -16.55
N THR A 60 -9.82 -12.90 -15.44
CA THR A 60 -9.07 -13.66 -14.41
C THR A 60 -9.65 -15.05 -14.12
N LYS A 61 -10.71 -15.44 -14.83
CA LYS A 61 -11.42 -16.71 -14.63
C LYS A 61 -11.39 -17.54 -15.92
N GLY A 62 -11.31 -18.85 -15.78
CA GLY A 62 -11.40 -19.80 -16.89
C GLY A 62 -11.45 -21.25 -16.40
N PRO A 63 -11.87 -22.21 -17.24
CA PRO A 63 -12.10 -23.60 -16.81
C PRO A 63 -10.88 -24.31 -16.23
N ARG A 64 -9.67 -23.92 -16.65
CA ARG A 64 -8.40 -24.47 -16.17
C ARG A 64 -7.70 -23.61 -15.12
N VAL A 65 -8.31 -22.52 -14.66
CA VAL A 65 -7.69 -21.65 -13.65
C VAL A 65 -8.01 -22.21 -12.27
N LEU A 66 -6.99 -22.74 -11.59
CA LEU A 66 -7.10 -23.20 -10.20
C LEU A 66 -6.89 -22.05 -9.21
N GLN A 67 -5.96 -21.15 -9.50
CA GLN A 67 -5.67 -19.96 -8.68
C GLN A 67 -5.45 -18.73 -9.55
N GLY A 68 -6.32 -17.72 -9.39
CA GLY A 68 -6.21 -16.41 -10.04
C GLY A 68 -5.43 -15.39 -9.19
N PRO A 69 -5.47 -14.09 -9.55
CA PRO A 69 -4.77 -13.03 -8.79
C PRO A 69 -5.23 -12.95 -7.34
N GLY A 70 -4.28 -12.76 -6.42
CA GLY A 70 -4.52 -12.66 -4.97
C GLY A 70 -3.44 -13.36 -4.15
N GLU A 71 -2.84 -14.41 -4.71
CA GLU A 71 -1.74 -15.18 -4.12
C GLU A 71 -0.39 -14.81 -4.74
N ASN A 72 0.69 -15.33 -4.15
CA ASN A 72 2.06 -15.14 -4.64
C ASN A 72 2.30 -15.69 -6.06
N ALA A 73 1.49 -16.67 -6.50
CA ALA A 73 1.55 -17.25 -7.83
C ALA A 73 0.16 -17.70 -8.31
N GLY A 74 -0.06 -17.69 -9.62
CA GLY A 74 -1.23 -18.29 -10.26
C GLY A 74 -0.99 -19.76 -10.60
N VAL A 75 -2.08 -20.54 -10.70
CA VAL A 75 -2.03 -21.98 -10.98
C VAL A 75 -3.08 -22.37 -12.00
N VAL A 76 -2.71 -23.26 -12.93
CA VAL A 76 -3.59 -23.87 -13.93
C VAL A 76 -3.47 -25.39 -13.91
N ASP A 77 -4.55 -26.08 -14.29
CA ASP A 77 -4.61 -27.54 -14.53
C ASP A 77 -4.15 -27.89 -15.95
#